data_AF-A0A954U3P4-F1
#
_entry.id   AF-A0A954U3P4-F1
#
_cell.length_a   1.000
_cell.length_b   1.000
_cell.length_c   1.000
_cell.angle_alpha   90.00
_cell.angle_beta   90.00
_cell.angle_gamma   90.00
#
_symmetry.space_group_name_H-M   'P 1'
#
loop_
_entity.id
_entity.type
_entity.pdbx_description
1 polymer ?
#
loop_
_entity_poly.entity_id
_entity_poly.type
_entity_poly.pdbx_seq_one_letter_code
_entity_poly.pdbx_strand_id
1 'polypeptide(L)'
;MPSLKRSILKSDQRDTTVKQLQSCLYDLIDLALQGKEAHWNVLGPNFRSVHLQLDEIIDSARNASDEVAERIVTLGLSPDGRASQIA
;
A
#
# COMPACT_ATOMS: atom_id res chain seq x y z
N MET A 1 -24.93 -0.53 15.04
CA MET A 1 -23.59 -1.15 15.15
C MET A 1 -22.80 -0.40 16.21
N PRO A 2 -22.04 -1.06 17.10
CA PRO A 2 -21.30 -0.38 18.15
C PRO A 2 -20.19 0.45 17.50
N SER A 3 -20.15 1.74 17.81
CA SER A 3 -19.04 2.62 17.43
C SER A 3 -17.74 2.05 18.03
N LEU A 4 -16.76 1.73 17.18
CA LEU A 4 -15.39 1.41 17.60
C LEU A 4 -14.77 2.67 18.22
N LYS A 5 -15.10 2.95 19.48
CA LYS A 5 -14.61 4.12 20.25
C LYS A 5 -13.18 3.91 20.74
N ARG A 6 -12.22 3.61 19.84
CA ARG A 6 -10.81 3.84 20.14
C ARG A 6 -10.43 5.21 19.61
N SER A 7 -10.55 6.23 20.46
CA SER A 7 -10.11 7.60 20.14
C SER A 7 -8.59 7.68 20.26
N ILE A 8 -7.86 7.18 19.25
CA ILE A 8 -6.39 7.21 19.21
C ILE A 8 -5.88 8.64 18.93
N LEU A 9 -6.58 9.38 18.06
CA LEU A 9 -6.26 10.76 17.67
C LEU A 9 -7.51 11.64 17.73
N LYS A 10 -7.33 12.96 17.88
CA LYS A 10 -8.40 13.95 17.71
C LYS A 10 -8.88 13.95 16.25
N SER A 11 -10.13 14.33 15.98
CA SER A 11 -10.73 14.23 14.64
C SER A 11 -9.86 14.85 13.54
N ASP A 12 -9.46 16.12 13.68
CA ASP A 12 -8.67 16.81 12.64
C ASP A 12 -7.31 16.14 12.37
N GLN A 13 -6.66 15.65 13.44
CA GLN A 13 -5.39 14.92 13.34
C GLN A 13 -5.58 13.56 12.69
N ARG A 14 -6.62 12.82 13.10
CA ARG A 14 -6.99 11.52 12.52
C ARG A 14 -7.26 11.67 11.02
N ASP A 15 -8.07 12.65 10.63
CA ASP A 15 -8.49 12.83 9.24
C ASP A 15 -7.30 13.24 8.37
N THR A 16 -6.42 14.10 8.88
CA THR A 16 -5.15 14.43 8.22
C THR A 16 -4.24 13.21 8.08
N THR A 17 -4.07 12.43 9.16
CA THR A 17 -3.24 11.21 9.13
C THR A 17 -3.79 10.18 8.16
N VAL A 18 -5.09 9.89 8.20
CA VAL A 18 -5.73 8.92 7.30
C VAL A 18 -5.62 9.38 5.85
N LYS A 19 -5.74 10.68 5.56
CA LYS A 19 -5.51 11.18 4.20
C LYS A 19 -4.10 10.87 3.70
N GLN A 20 -3.08 11.04 4.53
CA GLN A 20 -1.69 10.72 4.16
C GLN A 20 -1.47 9.22 4.01
N LEU A 21 -2.01 8.41 4.93
CA LEU A 21 -1.95 6.96 4.83
C LEU A 21 -2.65 6.45 3.59
N GLN A 22 -3.79 7.03 3.20
CA GLN A 22 -4.51 6.65 2.00
C GLN A 22 -3.71 6.97 0.72
N SER A 23 -3.00 8.11 0.68
CA SER A 23 -2.08 8.41 -0.41
C SER A 23 -0.93 7.40 -0.47
N CYS A 24 -0.33 7.09 0.68
CA CYS A 24 0.74 6.10 0.78
C CYS A 24 0.27 4.70 0.37
N LEU A 25 -0.95 4.31 0.70
CA LEU A 25 -1.56 3.06 0.26
C LEU A 25 -1.65 2.99 -1.26
N TYR A 26 -2.05 4.08 -1.92
CA TYR A 26 -2.08 4.14 -3.39
C TYR A 26 -0.69 3.97 -3.97
N ASP A 27 0.30 4.70 -3.47
CA ASP A 27 1.69 4.63 -3.95
C ASP A 27 2.28 3.21 -3.80
N LEU A 28 1.99 2.53 -2.68
CA LEU A 28 2.48 1.16 -2.42
C LEU A 28 1.83 0.12 -3.32
N ILE A 29 0.52 0.23 -3.57
CA ILE A 29 -0.19 -0.67 -4.49
C ILE A 29 0.30 -0.44 -5.91
N ASP A 30 0.42 0.81 -6.35
CA ASP A 30 0.95 1.15 -7.67
C ASP A 30 2.39 0.65 -7.85
N LEU A 31 3.26 0.87 -6.86
CA LEU A 31 4.63 0.38 -6.87
C LEU A 31 4.70 -1.15 -7.02
N ALA A 32 3.82 -1.90 -6.34
CA ALA A 32 3.78 -3.35 -6.48
C ALA A 32 3.33 -3.79 -7.89
N LEU A 33 2.43 -3.04 -8.53
CA LEU A 33 1.97 -3.31 -9.90
C LEU A 33 3.08 -2.99 -10.92
N GLN A 34 3.68 -1.79 -10.84
CA GLN A 34 4.82 -1.41 -11.67
C GLN A 34 6.01 -2.37 -11.49
N GLY A 35 6.27 -2.81 -10.25
CA GLY A 35 7.28 -3.80 -9.95
C GLY A 35 7.03 -5.13 -10.66
N LYS A 36 5.76 -5.58 -10.74
CA LYS A 36 5.40 -6.81 -11.47
C LYS A 36 5.51 -6.63 -12.98
N GLU A 37 5.11 -5.49 -13.52
CA GLU A 37 5.34 -5.16 -14.93
C GLU A 37 6.84 -5.22 -15.26
N ALA A 38 7.68 -4.57 -14.47
CA ALA A 38 9.13 -4.61 -14.64
C ALA A 38 9.66 -6.06 -14.55
N HIS A 39 9.24 -6.81 -13.54
CA HIS A 39 9.65 -8.20 -13.29
C HIS A 39 9.34 -9.14 -14.46
N TRP A 40 8.20 -8.96 -15.13
CA TRP A 40 7.84 -9.73 -16.32
C TRP A 40 8.65 -9.34 -17.56
N ASN A 41 9.07 -8.08 -17.64
CA ASN A 41 9.71 -7.51 -18.82
C ASN A 41 11.25 -7.41 -18.72
N VAL A 42 11.87 -7.94 -17.66
CA VAL A 42 13.33 -8.00 -17.55
C VAL A 42 13.91 -8.90 -18.65
N LEU A 43 14.95 -8.42 -19.33
CA LEU A 43 15.74 -9.17 -20.30
C LEU A 43 17.24 -8.97 -20.05
N GLY A 44 18.08 -9.84 -20.61
CA GLY A 44 19.54 -9.68 -20.63
C GLY A 44 20.32 -10.57 -19.65
N PRO A 45 21.66 -10.40 -19.58
CA PRO A 45 22.56 -11.34 -18.89
C PRO A 45 22.31 -11.44 -17.38
N ASN A 46 21.69 -10.42 -16.77
CA ASN A 46 21.36 -10.38 -15.35
C ASN A 46 19.91 -10.76 -15.04
N PHE A 47 19.15 -11.28 -16.02
CA PHE A 47 17.72 -11.58 -15.91
C PHE A 47 17.34 -12.21 -14.58
N ARG A 48 17.95 -13.34 -14.24
CA ARG A 48 17.58 -14.10 -13.03
C ARG A 48 17.77 -13.28 -11.75
N SER A 49 18.87 -12.54 -11.63
CA SER A 49 19.18 -11.77 -10.43
C SER A 49 18.18 -10.63 -10.23
N VAL A 50 17.95 -9.84 -11.29
CA VAL A 50 17.03 -8.69 -11.24
C VAL A 50 15.58 -9.17 -11.07
N HIS A 51 15.18 -10.24 -11.76
CA HIS A 51 13.85 -10.83 -11.65
C HIS A 51 13.52 -11.24 -10.21
N LEU A 52 14.44 -11.92 -9.52
CA LEU A 52 14.28 -12.32 -8.13
C LEU A 52 14.33 -11.12 -7.17
N GLN A 53 15.20 -10.15 -7.42
CA GLN A 53 15.27 -8.94 -6.59
C GLN A 53 13.98 -8.12 -6.66
N LEU A 54 13.35 -8.06 -7.84
CA LEU A 54 12.07 -7.38 -8.00
C LEU A 54 10.97 -8.08 -7.20
N ASP A 55 10.96 -9.41 -7.10
CA ASP A 55 9.99 -10.12 -6.25
C ASP A 55 10.10 -9.71 -4.78
N GLU A 56 11.31 -9.56 -4.25
CA GLU A 56 11.52 -9.10 -2.86
C GLU A 56 10.97 -7.68 -2.64
N ILE A 57 11.15 -6.79 -3.61
CA ILE A 57 10.62 -5.41 -3.57
C ILE A 57 9.10 -5.42 -3.64
N ILE A 58 8.52 -6.23 -4.53
CA ILE A 58 7.07 -6.37 -4.69
C ILE A 58 6.45 -6.90 -3.40
N ASP A 59 7.03 -7.93 -2.80
CA ASP A 59 6.53 -8.52 -1.56
C ASP A 59 6.62 -7.51 -0.40
N SER A 60 7.71 -6.74 -0.34
CA SER A 60 7.85 -5.65 0.65
C SER A 60 6.78 -4.56 0.47
N ALA A 61 6.52 -4.13 -0.77
CA ALA A 61 5.50 -3.12 -1.07
C ALA A 61 4.08 -3.63 -0.74
N ARG A 62 3.79 -4.90 -1.03
CA ARG A 62 2.50 -5.53 -0.70
C ARG A 62 2.30 -5.63 0.81
N ASN A 63 3.30 -6.11 1.54
CA ASN A 63 3.22 -6.20 3.00
C ASN A 63 3.04 -4.80 3.64
N ALA A 64 3.76 -3.80 3.15
CA ALA A 64 3.59 -2.42 3.60
C ALA A 64 2.20 -1.86 3.26
N SER A 65 1.64 -2.20 2.08
CA SER A 65 0.30 -1.76 1.69
C SER A 65 -0.77 -2.31 2.66
N ASP A 66 -0.62 -3.56 3.08
CA ASP A 66 -1.50 -4.20 4.07
C ASP A 66 -1.40 -3.52 5.44
N GLU A 67 -0.17 -3.30 5.93
CA GLU A 67 0.06 -2.59 7.21
C GLU A 67 -0.56 -1.19 7.21
N VAL A 68 -0.40 -0.43 6.12
CA VAL A 68 -0.98 0.91 5.97
C VAL A 68 -2.51 0.83 5.95
N ALA A 69 -3.09 -0.12 5.21
CA ALA A 69 -4.54 -0.32 5.14
C ALA A 69 -5.12 -0.68 6.51
N GLU A 70 -4.51 -1.62 7.24
CA GLU A 70 -4.90 -1.99 8.59
C GLU A 70 -4.75 -0.83 9.58
N ARG A 71 -3.77 0.05 9.36
CA ARG A 71 -3.62 1.27 10.18
C ARG A 71 -4.76 2.25 9.94
N ILE A 72 -5.24 2.41 8.71
CA ILE A 72 -6.42 3.23 8.40
C ILE A 72 -7.65 2.67 9.13
N VAL A 73 -7.86 1.35 9.11
CA VAL A 73 -8.93 0.66 9.86
C VAL A 73 -8.81 0.91 11.36
N THR A 74 -7.59 0.82 11.90
CA THR A 74 -7.30 1.08 13.32
C THR A 74 -7.65 2.51 13.74
N LEU A 75 -7.50 3.48 12.83
CA LEU A 75 -7.91 4.87 13.04
C LEU A 75 -9.41 5.09 12.88
N GLY A 76 -10.18 4.07 12.47
CA GLY A 76 -11.64 4.09 12.40
C GLY A 76 -12.21 4.54 11.06
N LEU A 77 -11.41 4.53 9.99
CA LEU A 77 -11.83 4.81 8.63
C LEU A 77 -11.59 3.59 7.73
N SER A 78 -12.29 3.51 6.59
CA SER A 78 -12.09 2.41 5.64
C SER A 78 -11.01 2.80 4.63
N PRO A 79 -9.97 1.97 4.42
CA PRO A 79 -9.06 2.16 3.29
C PRO A 79 -9.79 1.88 1.97
N ASP A 80 -9.34 2.52 0.90
CA ASP A 80 -9.72 2.20 -0.49
C ASP A 80 -8.48 1.73 -1.26
N GLY A 81 -8.59 0.58 -1.92
CA GLY A 81 -7.52 0.01 -2.74
C GLY A 81 -8.02 -0.47 -4.10
N ARG A 82 -9.20 -0.01 -4.53
CA ARG A 82 -9.78 -0.43 -5.82
C ARG A 82 -8.92 0.08 -6.97
N ALA A 83 -8.77 -0.73 -8.02
CA ALA A 83 -7.94 -0.39 -9.19
C ALA A 83 -8.27 0.98 -9.79
N SER A 84 -9.54 1.39 -9.82
CA SER A 84 -10.00 2.70 -10.32
C SER A 84 -9.61 3.90 -9.44
N GLN A 85 -8.92 3.68 -8.32
CA GLN A 85 -8.37 4.75 -7.47
C GLN A 85 -6.84 4.83 -7.54
N ILE A 86 -6.20 3.78 -8.07
CA ILE A 86 -4.76 3.70 -8.26
C ILE A 86 -4.36 4.30 -9.61
N ALA A 87 -5.22 4.18 -10.63
CA ALA A 87 -4.99 4.60 -12.01
C ALA A 87 -6.10 5.53 -12.53
#